data_AF-A0A9N8PFM0-F1
#
_entry.id   AF-A0A9N8PFM0-F1
#
_cell.length_a   1.000
_cell.length_b   1.000
_cell.length_c   1.000
_cell.angle_alpha   90.00
_cell.angle_beta   90.00
_cell.angle_gamma   90.00
#
_symmetry.space_group_name_H-M   'P 1'
#
loop_
_entity.id
_entity.type
_entity.pdbx_description
1 polymer ?
#
loop_
_entity_poly.entity_id
_entity_poly.type
_entity_poly.pdbx_seq_one_letter_code
_entity_poly.pdbx_strand_id
1 'polypeptide(L)' 'MRSAHGRRFGNISYALGGYSDHKEHGKIVDGEKDKWRPDWQAVKATIEFAKATGRLQYQE' A
#
# COMPACT_ATOMS: atom_id res chain seq x y z
N MET A 1 0.90 3.26 -10.11
CA MET A 1 1.29 3.56 -8.71
C MET A 1 0.78 4.92 -8.22
N ARG A 2 1.20 6.08 -8.77
CA ARG A 2 0.75 7.40 -8.27
C ARG A 2 -0.77 7.56 -8.22
N SER A 3 -1.47 7.22 -9.30
CA SER A 3 -2.93 7.35 -9.37
C SER A 3 -3.68 6.35 -8.47
N ALA A 4 -3.11 5.16 -8.26
CA ALA A 4 -3.73 4.11 -7.43
C ALA A 4 -3.48 4.28 -5.92
N HIS A 5 -2.42 4.99 -5.53
CA HIS A 5 -2.08 5.23 -4.13
C HIS A 5 -2.49 6.63 -3.64
N GLY A 6 -2.78 7.56 -4.55
CA GLY A 6 -3.24 8.91 -4.23
C GLY A 6 -2.33 9.61 -3.23
N ARG A 7 -2.92 10.15 -2.14
CA ARG A 7 -2.20 10.84 -1.05
C ARG A 7 -1.27 9.93 -0.25
N ARG A 8 -1.39 8.61 -0.37
CA ARG A 8 -0.53 7.62 0.33
C ARG A 8 0.60 7.08 -0.54
N PHE A 9 0.85 7.73 -1.68
CA PHE A 9 1.97 7.39 -2.55
C PHE A 9 3.31 7.55 -1.79
N GLY A 10 3.95 6.42 -1.49
CA GLY A 10 5.18 6.34 -0.68
C GLY A 10 5.01 5.62 0.65
N ASN A 11 3.78 5.37 1.11
CA ASN A 11 3.53 4.53 2.28
C ASN A 11 3.61 3.04 1.88
N ILE A 12 4.75 2.41 2.18
CA ILE A 12 5.04 1.01 1.83
C ILE A 12 4.06 0.05 2.52
N SER A 13 3.70 0.31 3.79
CA SER A 13 2.71 -0.51 4.50
C SER A 13 1.38 -0.49 3.76
N TYR A 14 0.87 0.70 3.40
CA TYR A 14 -0.38 0.81 2.63
C TYR A 14 -0.26 0.15 1.25
N ALA A 15 0.86 0.35 0.55
CA ALA A 15 1.13 -0.20 -0.78
C ALA A 15 1.12 -1.74 -0.82
N LEU A 16 1.50 -2.37 0.29
CA LEU A 16 1.54 -3.82 0.47
C LEU A 16 0.27 -4.38 1.12
N GLY A 17 -0.71 -3.53 1.46
CA GLY A 17 -1.90 -3.96 2.19
C GLY A 17 -1.54 -4.35 3.62
N GLY A 18 -0.75 -3.52 4.28
CA GLY A 18 -0.49 -3.56 5.71
C GLY A 18 -1.24 -2.43 6.41
N TYR A 19 -1.60 -2.68 7.66
CA TYR A 19 -2.06 -1.66 8.58
C TYR A 19 -0.86 -0.91 9.18
N SER A 20 -0.97 0.40 9.27
CA SER A 20 -0.04 1.27 9.97
C SER A 20 -0.80 2.15 10.96
N ASP A 21 -0.26 2.26 12.16
CA ASP A 21 -0.68 3.20 13.19
C ASP A 21 -0.22 4.64 12.90
N HIS A 22 0.25 4.91 11.68
CA HIS A 22 0.66 6.24 11.24
C HIS A 22 -0.46 7.26 11.44
N LYS A 23 -0.14 8.37 12.12
CA LYS A 23 -1.08 9.44 12.43
C LYS A 23 -0.78 10.65 11.56
N GLU A 24 -1.77 11.10 10.79
CA GLU A 24 -1.76 12.41 10.12
C GLU A 24 -2.76 13.32 10.83
N HIS A 25 -2.35 14.54 11.19
CA HIS A 25 -3.20 15.51 11.89
C HIS A 25 -3.91 14.94 13.14
N GLY A 26 -3.23 14.04 13.86
CA GLY A 26 -3.76 13.41 15.08
C GLY A 26 -4.74 12.26 14.86
N LYS A 27 -5.05 11.87 13.62
CA LYS A 27 -5.90 10.72 13.30
C LYS A 27 -5.07 9.59 12.69
N ILE A 28 -5.34 8.36 13.12
CA ILE A 28 -4.77 7.17 12.49
C ILE A 28 -5.27 7.15 11.04
N VAL A 29 -4.33 7.19 10.11
CA VAL A 29 -4.61 7.26 8.67
C VAL A 29 -5.38 6.02 8.24
N ASP A 30 -5.03 4.85 8.76
CA ASP A 30 -5.64 3.57 8.42
C ASP A 30 -6.95 3.26 9.18
N GLY A 31 -7.37 4.15 10.08
CA GLY A 31 -8.59 3.98 10.86
C GLY A 31 -8.48 2.90 11.95
N GLU A 32 -9.60 2.31 12.32
CA GLU A 32 -9.65 1.23 13.31
C GLU A 32 -9.05 -0.05 12.75
N LYS A 33 -8.04 -0.60 13.43
CA LYS A 33 -7.33 -1.83 13.04
C LYS A 33 -8.27 -3.00 12.75
N ASP A 34 -9.34 -3.17 13.53
CA ASP A 34 -10.29 -4.28 13.37
C ASP A 34 -11.19 -4.14 12.14
N LYS A 35 -11.37 -2.92 11.64
CA LYS A 35 -12.15 -2.62 10.43
C LYS A 35 -11.26 -2.38 9.21
N TRP A 36 -9.94 -2.36 9.41
CA TRP A 36 -9.01 -2.09 8.35
C TRP A 36 -9.10 -3.18 7.29
N ARG A 37 -9.20 -2.75 6.04
CA ARG A 37 -9.16 -3.62 4.86
C ARG A 37 -8.17 -3.02 3.86
N PRO A 38 -7.31 -3.84 3.26
CA PRO A 38 -6.39 -3.35 2.25
C PRO A 38 -7.17 -2.88 1.02
N ASP A 39 -6.66 -1.83 0.39
CA ASP A 39 -7.09 -1.46 -0.94
C ASP A 39 -6.43 -2.41 -1.95
N TRP A 40 -7.20 -3.39 -2.42
CA TRP A 40 -6.72 -4.38 -3.38
C TRP A 40 -6.27 -3.78 -4.71
N GLN A 41 -6.78 -2.61 -5.12
CA GLN A 41 -6.31 -1.93 -6.33
C GLN A 41 -4.91 -1.36 -6.11
N ALA A 42 -4.67 -0.77 -4.93
CA ALA A 42 -3.33 -0.30 -4.56
C ALA A 42 -2.33 -1.46 -4.50
N VAL A 43 -2.69 -2.57 -3.83
CA VAL A 43 -1.83 -3.75 -3.72
C VAL A 43 -1.50 -4.35 -5.07
N LYS A 44 -2.49 -4.54 -5.96
CA LYS A 44 -2.25 -5.05 -7.32
C LYS A 44 -1.33 -4.13 -8.10
N ALA A 45 -1.55 -2.82 -8.05
CA ALA A 45 -0.70 -1.86 -8.74
C ALA A 45 0.75 -1.87 -8.22
N THR A 46 0.97 -2.14 -6.93
CA THR A 46 2.30 -2.31 -6.33
C THR A 46 2.97 -3.58 -6.83
N ILE A 47 2.24 -4.70 -6.87
CA ILE A 47 2.75 -5.98 -7.39
C ILE A 47 3.12 -5.85 -8.87
N GLU A 48 2.23 -5.27 -9.69
CA GLU A 48 2.49 -5.04 -11.11
C GLU A 48 3.70 -4.12 -11.32
N PHE A 49 3.83 -3.06 -10.53
CA PHE A 49 5.00 -2.19 -10.56
C PHE A 49 6.29 -2.93 -10.17
N ALA A 50 6.25 -3.76 -9.13
CA ALA A 50 7.40 -4.53 -8.67
C ALA A 50 7.84 -5.56 -9.72
N LYS A 51 6.89 -6.22 -10.39
CA LYS A 51 7.13 -7.11 -11.54
C LYS A 51 7.73 -6.33 -12.72
N ALA A 52 7.10 -5.23 -13.12
CA ALA A 52 7.53 -4.42 -14.28
C ALA A 52 8.92 -3.81 -14.10
N THR A 53 9.33 -3.53 -12.86
CA THR A 53 10.67 -2.97 -12.56
C THR A 53 11.73 -4.04 -12.25
N GLY A 54 11.40 -5.33 -12.40
CA GLY A 54 12.31 -6.44 -12.12
C GLY A 54 12.68 -6.59 -10.65
N ARG A 55 11.99 -5.89 -9.73
CA ARG A 55 12.21 -5.99 -8.28
C ARG A 55 11.52 -7.21 -7.67
N LEU A 56 10.48 -7.70 -8.33
CA LEU A 56 9.80 -8.94 -8.00
C LEU A 56 10.00 -9.91 -9.17
N GLN A 57 11.15 -10.58 -9.17
CA GLN A 57 11.42 -11.70 -10.07
C GLN A 57 11.12 -12.99 -9.31
N TYR A 58 10.38 -13.88 -9.94
CA TYR A 58 10.27 -15.25 -9.48
C TYR A 58 11.64 -15.88 -9.70
N GLN A 59 12.35 -16.22 -8.63
CA GLN A 59 13.56 -17.02 -8.75
C GLN A 59 13.09 -18.46 -8.94
N GLU A 60 13.22 -18.97 -10.16
CA GLU A 60 13.11 -20.40 -10.47
C GLU A 60 14.31 -21.17 -9.89
#